data_AF-A0A8J6XZ67-F1
#
_entry.id   AF-A0A8J6XZ67-F1
#
_cell.length_a   1.000
_cell.length_b   1.000
_cell.length_c   1.000
_cell.angle_alpha   90.00
_cell.angle_beta   90.00
_cell.angle_gamma   90.00
#
_symmetry.space_group_name_H-M   'P 1'
#
loop_
_entity.id
_entity.type
_entity.pdbx_description
1 polymer ?
#
loop_
_entity_poly.entity_id
_entity_poly.type
_entity_poly.pdbx_seq_one_letter_code
_entity_poly.pdbx_strand_id
1 'polypeptide(L)'
;METPRNMRPAGSPATARLQCRHKGGEGGPTLVVVGGLHGNEPAGLVAARQVVADLEKAETGFRGEIVVLAGNLRALERSVRYQHRDLNRVWTPERIRELRETGAIAGGNPEDLEQRELLEAIDAILAGIQGEAYFLDLHTSSAEGCPFLTVGDTLRNRRFAMNFPLPLILGLEEQLEGSLLEYLNNRGMITLGVEAGQHDAPTSVDHFMAAVWLGMVSAGMLQAHELPALDRYRKLLAAAASGMPRVVEVRYRFAITPADDFRMQPGYANFHHVRKGELLARDRAGDIRAILAGMVLLPLYQGQGDDGFFLATEFRPFWLKVSGALRRLRTASLLPLFPGVRRHPDREGVLIVDTRVARWFPLQIFRLVGYRKLRRRGKLLLVSRRKFDLRAPVRYSA
;
A
#
# COMPACT_ATOMS: atom_id res chain seq x y z
N MET A 1 -40.17 -3.82 13.19
CA MET A 1 -38.82 -3.28 13.46
C MET A 1 -38.17 -3.05 12.12
N GLU A 2 -38.22 -1.81 11.65
CA GLU A 2 -37.66 -1.42 10.36
C GLU A 2 -36.13 -1.42 10.43
N THR A 3 -35.51 -2.02 9.41
CA THR A 3 -34.07 -2.00 9.17
C THR A 3 -33.56 -0.57 9.02
N PRO A 4 -32.40 -0.20 9.59
CA PRO A 4 -31.87 1.15 9.43
C PRO A 4 -31.49 1.38 7.97
N ARG A 5 -32.01 2.45 7.38
CA ARG A 5 -31.56 2.97 6.08
C ARG A 5 -30.07 3.32 6.17
N ASN A 6 -29.25 2.70 5.33
CA ASN A 6 -27.87 3.09 5.08
C ASN A 6 -27.79 4.60 4.79
N MET A 7 -27.26 5.38 5.72
CA MET A 7 -26.84 6.75 5.44
C MET A 7 -25.60 6.68 4.55
N ARG A 8 -25.79 6.94 3.26
CA ARG A 8 -24.69 7.14 2.31
C ARG A 8 -23.87 8.36 2.75
N PRO A 9 -22.53 8.30 2.78
CA PRO A 9 -21.75 9.52 2.90
C PRO A 9 -22.05 10.40 1.69
N ALA A 10 -22.54 11.61 1.95
CA ALA A 10 -22.93 12.58 0.94
C ALA A 10 -21.71 13.13 0.21
N GLY A 11 -21.31 12.50 -0.89
CA GLY A 11 -20.38 13.02 -1.86
C GLY A 11 -20.85 12.64 -3.26
N SER A 12 -20.95 13.62 -4.18
CA SER A 12 -21.20 13.31 -5.59
C SER A 12 -20.10 12.35 -6.09
N PRO A 13 -20.43 11.29 -6.85
CA PRO A 13 -19.43 10.40 -7.41
C PRO A 13 -18.43 11.21 -8.24
N ALA A 14 -17.15 10.83 -8.14
CA ALA A 14 -16.10 11.49 -8.91
C ALA A 14 -16.31 11.23 -10.40
N THR A 15 -16.49 12.29 -11.18
CA THR A 15 -16.74 12.21 -12.63
C THR A 15 -15.48 12.45 -13.48
N ALA A 16 -14.37 12.84 -12.85
CA ALA A 16 -13.10 13.17 -13.53
C ALA A 16 -11.91 12.47 -12.87
N ARG A 17 -10.88 12.11 -13.65
CA ARG A 17 -9.66 11.46 -13.14
C ARG A 17 -8.91 12.37 -12.16
N LEU A 18 -8.62 13.60 -12.58
CA LEU A 18 -8.02 14.64 -11.75
C LEU A 18 -9.13 15.30 -10.92
N GLN A 19 -9.03 15.19 -9.59
CA GLN A 19 -10.02 15.76 -8.68
C GLN A 19 -9.66 17.17 -8.24
N CYS A 20 -8.40 17.38 -7.85
CA CYS A 20 -7.87 18.69 -7.53
C CYS A 20 -6.35 18.69 -7.61
N ARG A 21 -5.79 19.89 -7.76
CA ARG A 21 -4.34 20.13 -7.84
C ARG A 21 -4.06 21.47 -7.19
N HIS A 22 -3.11 21.50 -6.27
CA HIS A 22 -2.64 22.72 -5.64
C HIS A 22 -1.12 22.78 -5.70
N LYS A 23 -0.59 23.92 -6.15
CA LYS A 23 0.83 24.16 -6.35
C LYS A 23 1.26 25.42 -5.60
N GLY A 24 2.29 25.29 -4.77
CA GLY A 24 2.87 26.38 -4.01
C GLY A 24 3.70 27.33 -4.88
N GLY A 25 4.05 28.48 -4.31
CA GLY A 25 4.87 29.49 -4.99
C GLY A 25 6.34 29.09 -5.17
N GLU A 26 6.86 28.22 -4.29
CA GLU A 26 8.22 27.70 -4.35
C GLU A 26 8.26 26.26 -4.87
N GLY A 27 9.37 25.92 -5.56
CA GLY A 27 9.68 24.53 -5.91
C GLY A 27 9.81 23.64 -4.68
N GLY A 28 9.42 22.38 -4.81
CA GLY A 28 9.41 21.46 -3.68
C GLY A 28 9.01 20.04 -4.07
N PRO A 29 8.72 19.18 -3.07
CA PRO A 29 8.23 17.83 -3.29
C PRO A 29 6.90 17.78 -4.02
N THR A 30 6.58 16.64 -4.62
CA THR A 30 5.25 16.36 -5.18
C THR A 30 4.59 15.25 -4.37
N LEU A 31 3.38 15.49 -3.88
CA LEU A 31 2.53 14.49 -3.22
C LEU A 31 1.37 14.12 -4.13
N VAL A 32 1.36 12.88 -4.62
CA VAL A 32 0.23 12.32 -5.36
C VAL A 32 -0.63 11.51 -4.41
N VAL A 33 -1.93 11.78 -4.37
CA VAL A 33 -2.91 11.06 -3.56
C VAL A 33 -3.89 10.38 -4.49
N VAL A 34 -4.04 9.06 -4.37
CA VAL A 34 -5.09 8.32 -5.06
C VAL A 34 -6.09 7.80 -4.03
N GLY A 35 -7.37 8.05 -4.30
CA GLY A 35 -8.47 7.43 -3.57
C GLY A 35 -9.42 6.73 -4.52
N GLY A 36 -10.14 5.73 -4.03
CA GLY A 36 -11.15 5.03 -4.82
C GLY A 36 -10.58 4.14 -5.93
N LEU A 37 -9.41 3.52 -5.72
CA LEU A 37 -8.97 2.38 -6.56
C LEU A 37 -10.01 1.25 -6.54
N HIS A 38 -10.65 1.06 -5.38
CA HIS A 38 -11.88 0.28 -5.27
C HIS A 38 -13.07 1.24 -5.16
N GLY A 39 -14.10 1.01 -5.96
CA GLY A 39 -15.23 1.94 -6.08
C GLY A 39 -16.15 2.01 -4.87
N ASN A 40 -16.11 1.00 -4.00
CA ASN A 40 -16.81 0.99 -2.71
C ASN A 40 -16.03 1.71 -1.59
N GLU A 41 -14.90 2.37 -1.88
CA GLU A 41 -14.05 3.04 -0.90
C GLU A 41 -13.89 4.56 -1.19
N PRO A 42 -14.98 5.36 -1.26
CA PRO A 42 -14.91 6.76 -1.68
C PRO A 42 -14.32 7.72 -0.62
N ALA A 43 -14.24 7.30 0.64
CA ALA A 43 -13.89 8.16 1.77
C ALA A 43 -12.53 8.85 1.63
N GLY A 44 -11.53 8.16 1.07
CA GLY A 44 -10.20 8.74 0.84
C GLY A 44 -10.22 9.92 -0.13
N LEU A 45 -11.05 9.83 -1.16
CA LEU A 45 -11.21 10.88 -2.16
C LEU A 45 -11.94 12.10 -1.60
N VAL A 46 -12.95 11.88 -0.77
CA VAL A 46 -13.66 12.94 -0.05
C VAL A 46 -12.69 13.70 0.87
N ALA A 47 -11.93 12.97 1.69
CA ALA A 47 -10.96 13.54 2.62
C ALA A 47 -9.87 14.34 1.90
N ALA A 48 -9.27 13.79 0.85
CA ALA A 48 -8.18 14.44 0.12
C ALA A 48 -8.63 15.76 -0.56
N ARG A 49 -9.84 15.78 -1.14
CA ARG A 49 -10.41 17.02 -1.70
C ARG A 49 -10.66 18.08 -0.62
N GLN A 50 -11.18 17.67 0.53
CA GLN A 50 -11.41 18.58 1.65
C GLN A 50 -10.09 19.19 2.14
N VAL A 51 -9.04 18.37 2.29
CA VAL A 51 -7.71 18.85 2.70
C VAL A 51 -7.16 19.88 1.72
N VAL A 52 -7.29 19.65 0.42
CA VAL A 52 -6.83 20.63 -0.59
C VAL A 52 -7.65 21.92 -0.54
N ALA A 53 -8.97 21.82 -0.40
CA ALA A 53 -9.84 23.00 -0.26
C ALA A 53 -9.56 23.81 1.02
N ASP A 54 -9.19 23.13 2.11
CA ASP A 54 -8.78 23.77 3.36
C ASP A 54 -7.39 24.41 3.23
N LEU A 55 -6.46 23.75 2.53
CA LEU A 55 -5.13 24.27 2.22
C LEU A 55 -5.21 25.56 1.40
N GLU A 56 -6.06 25.60 0.37
CA GLU A 56 -6.26 26.79 -0.49
C GLU A 56 -6.78 28.01 0.28
N LYS A 57 -7.53 27.79 1.35
CA LYS A 57 -8.05 28.86 2.23
C LYS A 57 -7.06 29.27 3.31
N ALA A 58 -6.09 28.41 3.62
CA ALA A 58 -5.12 28.64 4.67
C ALA A 58 -3.95 29.47 4.13
N GLU A 59 -3.60 30.55 4.83
CA GLU A 59 -2.38 31.30 4.55
C GLU A 59 -1.18 30.51 5.07
N THR A 60 -0.58 29.70 4.19
CA THR A 60 0.57 28.85 4.51
C THR A 60 1.72 29.07 3.53
N GLY A 61 2.95 28.80 3.96
CA GLY A 61 4.13 28.75 3.12
C GLY A 61 4.27 27.44 2.34
N PHE A 62 3.15 26.87 1.88
CA PHE A 62 3.11 25.60 1.16
C PHE A 62 4.10 25.57 -0.01
N ARG A 63 4.91 24.50 -0.09
CA ARG A 63 5.94 24.30 -1.12
C ARG A 63 5.68 23.04 -1.91
N GLY A 64 6.03 23.10 -3.20
CA GLY A 64 5.84 21.97 -4.10
C GLY A 64 4.40 21.83 -4.57
N GLU A 65 3.92 20.60 -4.68
CA GLU A 65 2.65 20.31 -5.35
C GLU A 65 1.92 19.11 -4.75
N ILE A 66 0.61 19.24 -4.55
CA ILE A 66 -0.29 18.12 -4.25
C ILE A 66 -1.25 17.88 -5.42
N VAL A 67 -1.40 16.63 -5.82
CA VAL A 67 -2.32 16.20 -6.88
C VAL A 67 -3.19 15.07 -6.37
N VAL A 68 -4.52 15.21 -6.48
CA VAL A 68 -5.48 14.19 -6.06
C VAL A 68 -6.13 13.57 -7.29
N LEU A 69 -6.03 12.24 -7.40
CA LEU A 69 -6.60 11.45 -8.49
C LEU A 69 -7.66 10.48 -7.97
N ALA A 70 -8.71 10.28 -8.74
CA ALA A 70 -9.66 9.19 -8.57
C ALA A 70 -9.12 7.90 -9.22
N GLY A 71 -9.26 6.77 -8.54
CA GLY A 71 -8.67 5.48 -8.95
C GLY A 71 -9.47 4.71 -10.01
N ASN A 72 -10.70 4.28 -9.70
CA ASN A 72 -11.57 3.53 -10.61
C ASN A 72 -12.91 4.26 -10.75
N LEU A 73 -13.01 5.15 -11.75
CA LEU A 73 -14.18 6.03 -11.93
C LEU A 73 -15.46 5.22 -12.16
N ARG A 74 -15.39 4.21 -13.03
CA ARG A 74 -16.54 3.35 -13.36
C ARG A 74 -16.99 2.50 -12.17
N ALA A 75 -16.08 2.04 -11.32
CA ALA A 75 -16.44 1.32 -10.10
C ALA A 75 -16.99 2.28 -9.03
N LEU A 76 -16.44 3.49 -8.90
CA LEU A 76 -16.92 4.54 -7.98
C LEU A 76 -18.37 4.92 -8.29
N GLU A 77 -18.70 5.13 -9.56
CA GLU A 77 -20.06 5.41 -10.03
C GLU A 77 -21.06 4.32 -9.59
N ARG A 78 -20.62 3.07 -9.59
CA ARG A 78 -21.43 1.90 -9.23
C ARG A 78 -21.35 1.50 -7.76
N SER A 79 -20.48 2.15 -6.97
CA SER A 79 -20.21 1.80 -5.57
C SER A 79 -19.86 0.31 -5.37
N VAL A 80 -19.14 -0.28 -6.32
CA VAL A 80 -18.64 -1.67 -6.23
C VAL A 80 -17.12 -1.68 -6.11
N ARG A 81 -16.54 -2.75 -5.56
CA ARG A 81 -15.07 -2.86 -5.45
C ARG A 81 -14.40 -2.75 -6.81
N TYR A 82 -14.85 -3.56 -7.76
CA TYR A 82 -14.49 -3.53 -9.17
C TYR A 82 -15.59 -4.23 -10.00
N GLN A 83 -15.56 -4.08 -11.33
CA GLN A 83 -16.54 -4.71 -12.22
C GLN A 83 -16.07 -6.07 -12.73
N HIS A 84 -14.84 -6.20 -13.22
CA HIS A 84 -14.34 -7.46 -13.77
C HIS A 84 -13.09 -7.95 -13.02
N ARG A 85 -12.18 -7.05 -12.67
CA ARG A 85 -10.96 -7.41 -11.95
C ARG A 85 -10.51 -6.29 -11.03
N ASP A 86 -9.85 -6.66 -9.95
CA ASP A 86 -9.26 -5.70 -9.02
C ASP A 86 -8.20 -4.81 -9.72
N LEU A 87 -8.46 -3.50 -9.78
CA LEU A 87 -7.56 -2.50 -10.37
C LEU A 87 -6.23 -2.44 -9.61
N ASN A 88 -6.17 -2.85 -8.34
CA ASN A 88 -4.94 -2.91 -7.55
C ASN A 88 -4.20 -4.27 -7.69
N ARG A 89 -4.43 -4.98 -8.81
CA ARG A 89 -3.75 -6.23 -9.19
C ARG A 89 -3.21 -6.25 -10.62
N VAL A 90 -3.32 -5.13 -11.36
CA VAL A 90 -2.99 -5.09 -12.81
C VAL A 90 -1.69 -4.35 -13.15
N TRP A 91 -0.97 -3.81 -12.18
CA TRP A 91 0.21 -2.97 -12.38
C TRP A 91 1.53 -3.74 -12.58
N THR A 92 1.46 -4.90 -13.23
CA THR A 92 2.63 -5.72 -13.54
C THR A 92 3.45 -5.10 -14.69
N PRO A 93 4.79 -5.24 -14.70
CA PRO A 93 5.63 -4.72 -15.78
C PRO A 93 5.20 -5.17 -17.18
N GLU A 94 4.73 -6.41 -17.33
CA GLU A 94 4.27 -6.99 -18.59
C GLU A 94 3.02 -6.28 -19.11
N ARG A 95 2.00 -6.08 -18.25
CA ARG A 95 0.77 -5.35 -18.61
C ARG A 95 1.04 -3.88 -18.93
N ILE A 96 1.90 -3.22 -18.15
CA ILE A 96 2.26 -1.82 -18.41
C ILE A 96 2.98 -1.69 -19.75
N ARG A 97 3.85 -2.65 -20.10
CA ARG A 97 4.50 -2.68 -21.41
C ARG A 97 3.49 -2.84 -22.53
N GLU A 98 2.58 -3.82 -22.41
CA GLU A 98 1.51 -4.02 -23.39
C GLU A 98 0.71 -2.73 -23.59
N LEU A 99 0.21 -2.11 -22.51
CA LEU A 99 -0.52 -0.83 -22.59
C LEU A 99 0.25 0.27 -23.30
N ARG A 100 1.57 0.37 -23.10
CA ARG A 100 2.41 1.38 -23.75
C ARG A 100 2.68 1.09 -25.22
N GLU A 101 2.81 -0.18 -25.58
CA GLU A 101 3.12 -0.61 -26.95
C GLU A 101 1.87 -0.59 -27.84
N THR A 102 0.70 -0.97 -27.30
CA THR A 102 -0.53 -1.16 -28.07
C THR A 102 -1.61 -0.11 -27.80
N GLY A 103 -1.51 0.64 -26.69
CA GLY A 103 -2.53 1.58 -26.24
C GLY A 103 -3.80 0.92 -25.66
N ALA A 104 -3.87 -0.41 -25.64
CA ALA A 104 -5.00 -1.19 -25.13
C ALA A 104 -4.62 -2.65 -24.84
N ILE A 105 -5.23 -3.25 -23.83
CA ILE A 105 -5.10 -4.69 -23.58
C ILE A 105 -6.02 -5.45 -24.56
N ALA A 106 -5.49 -6.48 -25.22
CA ALA A 106 -6.28 -7.32 -26.10
C ALA A 106 -7.44 -8.02 -25.33
N GLY A 107 -8.68 -7.87 -25.82
CA GLY A 107 -9.87 -8.38 -25.10
C GLY A 107 -10.15 -7.65 -23.79
N GLY A 108 -9.74 -6.38 -23.69
CA GLY A 108 -9.78 -5.61 -22.45
C GLY A 108 -11.17 -5.41 -21.85
N ASN A 109 -11.18 -5.20 -20.53
CA ASN A 109 -12.36 -4.94 -19.72
C ASN A 109 -12.39 -3.47 -19.23
N PRO A 110 -13.46 -3.02 -18.53
CA PRO A 110 -13.52 -1.66 -18.01
C PRO A 110 -12.29 -1.26 -17.16
N GLU A 111 -11.73 -2.17 -16.37
CA GLU A 111 -10.54 -1.88 -15.56
C GLU A 111 -9.24 -1.74 -16.38
N ASP A 112 -9.16 -2.29 -17.59
CA ASP A 112 -8.02 -2.03 -18.49
C ASP A 112 -8.03 -0.58 -18.99
N LEU A 113 -9.22 -0.03 -19.23
CA LEU A 113 -9.38 1.36 -19.60
C LEU A 113 -9.09 2.30 -18.41
N GLU A 114 -9.59 1.96 -17.22
CA GLU A 114 -9.24 2.67 -15.98
C GLU A 114 -7.73 2.66 -15.70
N GLN A 115 -7.08 1.50 -15.89
CA GLN A 115 -5.63 1.36 -15.73
C GLN A 115 -4.88 2.30 -16.69
N ARG A 116 -5.26 2.31 -17.96
CA ARG A 116 -4.61 3.15 -18.98
C ARG A 116 -4.77 4.63 -18.65
N GLU A 117 -6.00 5.09 -18.41
CA GLU A 117 -6.28 6.51 -18.10
C GLU A 117 -5.56 6.97 -16.82
N LEU A 118 -5.50 6.12 -15.79
CA LEU A 118 -4.77 6.43 -14.56
C LEU A 118 -3.25 6.43 -14.78
N LEU A 119 -2.73 5.49 -15.59
CA LEU A 119 -1.32 5.44 -15.97
C LEU A 119 -0.90 6.70 -16.73
N GLU A 120 -1.70 7.16 -17.70
CA GLU A 120 -1.46 8.39 -18.45
C GLU A 120 -1.41 9.62 -17.54
N ALA A 121 -2.36 9.74 -16.60
CA ALA A 121 -2.39 10.83 -15.63
C ALA A 121 -1.15 10.81 -14.71
N ILE A 122 -0.76 9.63 -14.24
CA ILE A 122 0.44 9.43 -13.42
C ILE A 122 1.71 9.78 -14.21
N ASP A 123 1.83 9.32 -15.46
CA ASP A 123 2.99 9.58 -16.31
C ASP A 123 3.15 11.07 -16.59
N ALA A 124 2.04 11.78 -16.83
CA ALA A 124 2.04 13.24 -16.99
C ALA A 124 2.52 13.98 -15.73
N ILE A 125 2.11 13.52 -14.54
CA ILE A 125 2.59 14.11 -13.28
C ILE A 125 4.08 13.83 -13.09
N LEU A 126 4.50 12.57 -13.24
CA LEU A 126 5.88 12.15 -13.02
C LEU A 126 6.87 12.87 -13.93
N ALA A 127 6.48 13.16 -15.17
CA ALA A 127 7.31 13.92 -16.11
C ALA A 127 7.62 15.35 -15.64
N GLY A 128 6.76 15.94 -14.80
CA GLY A 128 6.90 17.29 -14.26
C GLY A 128 7.64 17.39 -12.93
N ILE A 129 7.99 16.26 -12.29
CA ILE A 129 8.58 16.26 -10.95
C ILE A 129 10.05 16.67 -10.99
N GLN A 130 10.40 17.67 -10.18
CA GLN A 130 11.77 18.16 -10.01
C GLN A 130 12.40 17.75 -8.67
N GLY A 131 11.60 17.35 -7.68
CA GLY A 131 12.04 17.00 -6.32
C GLY A 131 11.70 15.57 -5.91
N GLU A 132 11.63 15.29 -4.60
CA GLU A 132 11.13 14.00 -4.11
C GLU A 132 9.65 13.83 -4.42
N ALA A 133 9.27 12.66 -4.92
CA ALA A 133 7.89 12.28 -5.17
C ALA A 133 7.36 11.34 -4.08
N TYR A 134 6.19 11.68 -3.55
CA TYR A 134 5.45 10.93 -2.55
C TYR A 134 4.13 10.46 -3.13
N PHE A 135 3.66 9.29 -2.68
CA PHE A 135 2.40 8.70 -3.10
C PHE A 135 1.63 8.17 -1.88
N LEU A 136 0.38 8.60 -1.74
CA LEU A 136 -0.57 8.04 -0.78
C LEU A 136 -1.65 7.25 -1.51
N ASP A 137 -1.78 5.97 -1.16
CA ASP A 137 -2.84 5.09 -1.62
C ASP A 137 -3.89 4.96 -0.52
N LEU A 138 -5.08 5.54 -0.71
CA LEU A 138 -6.09 5.69 0.34
C LEU A 138 -7.16 4.60 0.22
N HIS A 139 -7.20 3.71 1.21
CA HIS A 139 -8.06 2.53 1.26
C HIS A 139 -8.85 2.39 2.56
N THR A 140 -9.97 1.68 2.46
CA THR A 140 -10.72 1.22 3.63
C THR A 140 -10.86 -0.30 3.55
N SER A 141 -11.17 -0.94 4.68
CA SER A 141 -11.27 -2.39 4.78
C SER A 141 -12.72 -2.85 4.98
N SER A 142 -13.02 -4.09 4.61
CA SER A 142 -14.32 -4.69 4.92
C SER A 142 -14.47 -5.04 6.40
N ALA A 143 -13.35 -5.17 7.11
CA ALA A 143 -13.32 -5.53 8.52
C ALA A 143 -13.15 -4.29 9.40
N GLU A 144 -13.77 -4.33 10.57
CA GLU A 144 -13.46 -3.39 11.65
C GLU A 144 -11.99 -3.47 12.07
N GLY A 145 -11.49 -2.43 12.71
CA GLY A 145 -10.15 -2.40 13.30
C GLY A 145 -9.50 -1.02 13.19
N CYS A 146 -8.32 -0.89 13.80
CA CYS A 146 -7.57 0.36 13.79
C CYS A 146 -7.05 0.70 12.39
N PRO A 147 -6.90 1.99 12.05
CA PRO A 147 -6.19 2.39 10.85
C PRO A 147 -4.73 1.93 10.88
N PHE A 148 -4.15 1.64 9.72
CA PHE A 148 -2.76 1.18 9.61
C PHE A 148 -2.12 1.58 8.29
N LEU A 149 -0.82 1.35 8.20
CA LEU A 149 0.01 1.74 7.06
C LEU A 149 0.61 0.52 6.39
N THR A 150 0.68 0.55 5.07
CA THR A 150 1.40 -0.44 4.26
C THR A 150 2.49 0.27 3.46
N VAL A 151 3.66 -0.36 3.30
CA VAL A 151 4.77 0.24 2.57
C VAL A 151 5.54 -0.79 1.78
N GLY A 152 6.06 -0.37 0.63
CA GLY A 152 7.23 -1.02 0.05
C GLY A 152 8.42 -0.92 1.02
N ASP A 153 9.10 -2.02 1.32
CA ASP A 153 10.16 -2.05 2.33
C ASP A 153 11.49 -1.42 1.88
N THR A 154 11.47 -0.13 1.52
CA THR A 154 12.65 0.73 1.31
C THR A 154 12.96 1.55 2.55
N LEU A 155 14.22 1.94 2.75
CA LEU A 155 14.60 2.83 3.85
C LEU A 155 14.00 4.24 3.71
N ARG A 156 13.74 4.70 2.48
CA ARG A 156 13.00 5.96 2.22
C ARG A 156 11.55 5.85 2.68
N ASN A 157 10.83 4.80 2.31
CA ASN A 157 9.45 4.57 2.77
C ASN A 157 9.37 4.41 4.28
N ARG A 158 10.26 3.63 4.90
CA ARG A 158 10.30 3.48 6.37
C ARG A 158 10.46 4.83 7.06
N ARG A 159 11.37 5.70 6.57
CA ARG A 159 11.58 7.03 7.15
C ARG A 159 10.31 7.87 7.09
N PHE A 160 9.61 7.84 5.96
CA PHE A 160 8.36 8.57 5.78
C PHE A 160 7.24 8.03 6.67
N ALA A 161 6.97 6.72 6.63
CA ALA A 161 5.90 6.06 7.38
C ALA A 161 6.06 6.18 8.91
N MET A 162 7.29 6.25 9.41
CA MET A 162 7.54 6.37 10.85
C MET A 162 7.10 7.70 11.45
N ASN A 163 6.76 8.72 10.64
CA ASN A 163 6.20 9.99 11.13
C ASN A 163 4.71 9.94 11.45
N PHE A 164 4.02 8.86 11.07
CA PHE A 164 2.59 8.68 11.28
C PHE A 164 2.36 7.81 12.50
N PRO A 165 1.52 8.16 13.49
CA PRO A 165 1.35 7.38 14.71
C PRO A 165 0.40 6.17 14.54
N LEU A 166 0.56 5.41 13.44
CA LEU A 166 -0.21 4.20 13.10
C LEU A 166 0.66 2.94 13.03
N PRO A 167 0.10 1.72 13.18
CA PRO A 167 0.83 0.47 12.96
C PRO A 167 1.36 0.39 11.53
N LEU A 168 2.62 -0.02 11.37
CA LEU A 168 3.26 -0.22 10.07
C LEU A 168 3.31 -1.71 9.72
N ILE A 169 2.71 -2.08 8.60
CA ILE A 169 2.71 -3.45 8.08
C ILE A 169 3.85 -3.62 7.07
N LEU A 170 4.72 -4.59 7.34
CA LEU A 170 5.83 -4.98 6.48
C LEU A 170 5.55 -6.32 5.79
N GLY A 171 5.99 -6.42 4.53
CA GLY A 171 5.98 -7.69 3.79
C GLY A 171 4.61 -8.06 3.20
N LEU A 172 3.59 -7.22 3.37
CA LEU A 172 2.31 -7.36 2.67
C LEU A 172 2.52 -7.23 1.16
N GLU A 173 3.35 -6.28 0.71
CA GLU A 173 3.61 -6.08 -0.71
C GLU A 173 4.37 -7.25 -1.34
N GLU A 174 5.03 -8.11 -0.55
CA GLU A 174 5.67 -9.32 -1.05
C GLU A 174 4.69 -10.49 -1.24
N GLN A 175 3.45 -10.35 -0.73
CA GLN A 175 2.38 -11.34 -0.91
C GLN A 175 1.42 -10.98 -2.03
N LEU A 176 1.47 -9.73 -2.51
CA LEU A 176 0.58 -9.17 -3.51
C LEU A 176 1.37 -8.90 -4.78
N GLU A 177 0.83 -9.27 -5.94
CA GLU A 177 1.44 -8.96 -7.24
C GLU A 177 0.58 -7.91 -7.96
N GLY A 178 1.25 -6.97 -8.64
CA GLY A 178 0.57 -6.02 -9.52
C GLY A 178 -0.17 -4.88 -8.82
N SER A 179 0.23 -4.48 -7.60
CA SER A 179 -0.34 -3.30 -6.94
C SER A 179 0.20 -1.98 -7.49
N LEU A 180 -0.63 -0.93 -7.49
CA LEU A 180 -0.22 0.42 -7.91
C LEU A 180 0.91 0.95 -7.01
N LEU A 181 0.77 0.72 -5.71
CA LEU A 181 1.76 1.10 -4.70
C LEU A 181 3.15 0.50 -5.00
N GLU A 182 3.21 -0.77 -5.40
CA GLU A 182 4.47 -1.41 -5.78
C GLU A 182 5.03 -0.82 -7.07
N TYR A 183 4.18 -0.62 -8.09
CA TYR A 183 4.56 -0.05 -9.37
C TYR A 183 5.25 1.32 -9.21
N LEU A 184 4.64 2.22 -8.43
CA LEU A 184 5.19 3.55 -8.19
C LEU A 184 6.45 3.53 -7.31
N ASN A 185 6.53 2.61 -6.35
CA ASN A 185 7.75 2.44 -5.55
C ASN A 185 8.94 1.98 -6.40
N ASN A 186 8.69 1.07 -7.35
CA ASN A 186 9.70 0.62 -8.31
C ASN A 186 10.15 1.73 -9.27
N ARG A 187 9.34 2.79 -9.46
CA ARG A 187 9.70 4.01 -10.19
C ARG A 187 10.37 5.08 -9.33
N GLY A 188 10.54 4.80 -8.04
CA GLY A 188 11.34 5.63 -7.13
C GLY A 188 10.55 6.61 -6.28
N MET A 189 9.22 6.57 -6.34
CA MET A 189 8.37 7.33 -5.41
C MET A 189 8.47 6.74 -4.00
N ILE A 190 8.33 7.60 -3.00
CA ILE A 190 8.10 7.21 -1.62
C ILE A 190 6.61 6.89 -1.50
N THR A 191 6.27 5.63 -1.28
CA THR A 191 4.88 5.17 -1.31
C THR A 191 4.39 4.74 0.06
N LEU A 192 3.14 5.06 0.37
CA LEU A 192 2.47 4.71 1.61
C LEU A 192 1.00 4.38 1.32
N GLY A 193 0.59 3.16 1.64
CA GLY A 193 -0.82 2.79 1.65
C GLY A 193 -1.39 3.08 3.02
N VAL A 194 -2.56 3.70 3.05
CA VAL A 194 -3.26 4.07 4.28
C VAL A 194 -4.59 3.33 4.27
N GLU A 195 -4.77 2.45 5.25
CA GLU A 195 -6.03 1.78 5.52
C GLU A 195 -6.69 2.50 6.69
N ALA A 196 -7.78 3.22 6.45
CA ALA A 196 -8.34 4.16 7.42
C ALA A 196 -9.34 3.54 8.41
N GLY A 197 -9.65 2.25 8.27
CA GLY A 197 -10.68 1.55 9.03
C GLY A 197 -11.74 0.96 8.10
N GLN A 198 -12.93 0.68 8.63
CA GLN A 198 -14.01 0.03 7.88
C GLN A 198 -14.63 0.98 6.83
N HIS A 199 -15.09 0.43 5.71
CA HIS A 199 -15.63 1.17 4.55
C HIS A 199 -16.68 2.25 4.88
N ASP A 200 -17.59 1.95 5.79
CA ASP A 200 -18.76 2.77 6.12
C ASP A 200 -18.54 3.62 7.39
N ALA A 201 -17.40 3.47 8.06
CA ALA A 201 -17.09 4.22 9.28
C ALA A 201 -16.86 5.71 8.96
N PRO A 202 -17.65 6.63 9.54
CA PRO A 202 -17.45 8.07 9.30
C PRO A 202 -16.06 8.55 9.71
N THR A 203 -15.49 7.92 10.74
CA THR A 203 -14.13 8.18 11.25
C THR A 203 -13.03 7.92 10.20
N SER A 204 -13.29 7.10 9.18
CA SER A 204 -12.35 6.85 8.09
C SER A 204 -11.99 8.14 7.34
N VAL A 205 -12.95 9.06 7.15
CA VAL A 205 -12.69 10.37 6.52
C VAL A 205 -11.71 11.20 7.37
N ASP A 206 -11.92 11.26 8.68
CA ASP A 206 -11.06 12.01 9.59
C ASP A 206 -9.64 11.41 9.65
N HIS A 207 -9.53 10.07 9.65
CA HIS A 207 -8.23 9.39 9.59
C HIS A 207 -7.48 9.70 8.29
N PHE A 208 -8.17 9.73 7.15
CA PHE A 208 -7.55 10.11 5.88
C PHE A 208 -7.13 11.57 5.86
N MET A 209 -7.97 12.49 6.34
CA MET A 209 -7.59 13.91 6.45
C MET A 209 -6.32 14.07 7.29
N ALA A 210 -6.27 13.38 8.44
CA ALA A 210 -5.08 13.36 9.29
C ALA A 210 -3.86 12.82 8.53
N ALA A 211 -4.00 11.71 7.79
CA ALA A 211 -2.91 11.11 7.03
C ALA A 211 -2.40 12.04 5.91
N VAL A 212 -3.27 12.71 5.16
CA VAL A 212 -2.84 13.64 4.10
C VAL A 212 -2.10 14.85 4.69
N TRP A 213 -2.61 15.46 5.76
CA TRP A 213 -1.93 16.56 6.47
C TRP A 213 -0.56 16.14 7.03
N LEU A 214 -0.50 15.00 7.73
CA LEU A 214 0.78 14.47 8.23
C LEU A 214 1.72 14.13 7.08
N GLY A 215 1.20 13.66 5.95
CA GLY A 215 1.96 13.38 4.73
C GLY A 215 2.64 14.63 4.17
N MET A 216 1.91 15.73 4.02
CA MET A 216 2.46 17.00 3.55
C MET A 216 3.55 17.54 4.48
N VAL A 217 3.32 17.51 5.80
CA VAL A 217 4.34 17.92 6.79
C VAL A 217 5.56 16.99 6.75
N SER A 218 5.35 15.68 6.70
CA SER A 218 6.44 14.69 6.66
C SER A 218 7.25 14.73 5.37
N ALA A 219 6.63 15.16 4.27
CA ALA A 219 7.29 15.40 2.99
C ALA A 219 8.09 16.71 2.98
N GLY A 220 7.90 17.59 3.96
CA GLY A 220 8.52 18.93 4.03
C GLY A 220 7.83 19.97 3.15
N MET A 221 6.56 19.73 2.78
CA MET A 221 5.76 20.67 1.98
C MET A 221 5.13 21.77 2.84
N LEU A 222 5.00 21.52 4.15
CA LEU A 222 4.49 22.44 5.17
C LEU A 222 5.32 22.29 6.45
N GLN A 223 5.49 23.38 7.19
CA GLN A 223 6.04 23.34 8.53
C GLN A 223 4.95 23.05 9.55
N ALA A 224 5.30 22.33 10.62
CA ALA A 224 4.34 21.91 11.63
C ALA A 224 3.64 23.09 12.33
N HIS A 225 4.32 24.23 12.50
CA HIS A 225 3.77 25.41 13.17
C HIS A 225 2.74 26.16 12.29
N GLU A 226 2.71 25.93 10.98
CA GLU A 226 1.75 26.52 10.05
C GLU A 226 0.39 25.82 10.10
N LEU A 227 0.30 24.68 10.80
CA LEU A 227 -0.91 23.88 10.93
C LEU A 227 -1.28 23.70 12.42
N PRO A 228 -2.02 24.65 13.02
CA PRO A 228 -2.46 24.53 14.42
C PRO A 228 -3.22 23.24 14.72
N ALA A 229 -3.95 22.69 13.73
CA ALA A 229 -4.69 21.45 13.85
C ALA A 229 -3.83 20.17 13.78
N LEU A 230 -2.53 20.26 13.48
CA LEU A 230 -1.67 19.10 13.26
C LEU A 230 -1.60 18.19 14.49
N ASP A 231 -1.52 18.76 15.69
CA ASP A 231 -1.47 17.99 16.93
C ASP A 231 -2.78 17.25 17.22
N ARG A 232 -3.93 17.83 16.81
CA ARG A 232 -5.22 17.13 16.85
C ARG A 232 -5.21 15.91 15.94
N TYR A 233 -4.73 16.05 14.70
CA TYR A 233 -4.63 14.94 13.75
C TYR A 233 -3.68 13.84 14.21
N ARG A 234 -2.54 14.20 14.81
CA ARG A 234 -1.62 13.23 15.42
C ARG A 234 -2.29 12.46 16.56
N LYS A 235 -2.98 13.16 17.47
CA LYS A 235 -3.69 12.55 18.60
C LYS A 235 -4.82 11.64 18.14
N LEU A 236 -5.56 12.03 17.11
CA LEU A 236 -6.62 11.21 16.50
C LEU A 236 -6.07 9.87 16.05
N LEU A 237 -5.04 9.87 15.19
CA LEU A 237 -4.43 8.65 14.68
C LEU A 237 -3.78 7.80 15.79
N ALA A 238 -3.10 8.44 16.75
CA ALA A 238 -2.49 7.74 17.88
C ALA A 238 -3.54 7.06 18.78
N ALA A 239 -4.67 7.72 19.01
CA ALA A 239 -5.78 7.15 19.79
C ALA A 239 -6.43 5.97 19.05
N ALA A 240 -6.64 6.09 17.74
CA ALA A 240 -7.20 5.02 16.92
C ALA A 240 -6.30 3.78 16.87
N ALA A 241 -4.98 3.96 16.98
CA ALA A 241 -3.97 2.90 17.00
C ALA A 241 -3.59 2.42 18.42
N SER A 242 -4.29 2.88 19.46
CA SER A 242 -3.92 2.58 20.84
C SER A 242 -3.91 1.07 21.13
N GLY A 243 -2.89 0.60 21.84
CA GLY A 243 -2.71 -0.82 22.18
C GLY A 243 -2.20 -1.70 21.04
N MET A 244 -2.01 -1.16 19.84
CA MET A 244 -1.53 -1.95 18.69
C MET A 244 -0.01 -1.91 18.58
N PRO A 245 0.64 -2.99 18.09
CA PRO A 245 2.07 -2.99 17.84
C PRO A 245 2.46 -1.93 16.81
N ARG A 246 3.58 -1.25 17.06
CA ARG A 246 4.07 -0.21 16.14
C ARG A 246 4.41 -0.75 14.76
N VAL A 247 4.90 -1.99 14.70
CA VAL A 247 5.33 -2.64 13.47
C VAL A 247 4.91 -4.10 13.50
N VAL A 248 4.30 -4.57 12.42
CA VAL A 248 3.92 -5.97 12.23
C VAL A 248 4.48 -6.47 10.90
N GLU A 249 4.84 -7.76 10.85
CA GLU A 249 5.31 -8.41 9.62
C GLU A 249 4.29 -9.46 9.19
N VAL A 250 3.86 -9.40 7.93
CA VAL A 250 3.04 -10.43 7.31
C VAL A 250 3.89 -11.70 7.10
N ARG A 251 3.40 -12.80 7.67
CA ARG A 251 4.04 -14.11 7.64
C ARG A 251 3.35 -15.08 6.70
N TYR A 252 2.06 -14.87 6.43
CA TYR A 252 1.24 -15.76 5.63
C TYR A 252 0.10 -15.01 4.94
N ARG A 253 -0.26 -15.48 3.74
CA ARG A 253 -1.42 -15.08 2.95
C ARG A 253 -2.23 -16.33 2.63
N PHE A 254 -3.53 -16.31 2.94
CA PHE A 254 -4.48 -17.30 2.45
C PHE A 254 -5.14 -16.75 1.18
N ALA A 255 -4.67 -17.17 0.01
CA ALA A 255 -5.23 -16.76 -1.26
C ALA A 255 -6.47 -17.63 -1.59
N ILE A 256 -7.43 -17.05 -2.28
CA ILE A 256 -8.68 -17.70 -2.66
C ILE A 256 -8.99 -17.43 -4.14
N THR A 257 -9.93 -18.20 -4.66
CA THR A 257 -10.56 -18.03 -5.96
C THR A 257 -12.08 -18.04 -5.81
N PRO A 258 -12.84 -17.52 -6.78
CA PRO A 258 -14.31 -17.60 -6.74
C PRO A 258 -14.85 -19.03 -6.63
N ALA A 259 -14.06 -20.03 -7.03
CA ALA A 259 -14.45 -21.42 -6.89
C ALA A 259 -14.48 -21.87 -5.42
N ASP A 260 -13.64 -21.34 -4.53
CA ASP A 260 -13.41 -21.96 -3.23
C ASP A 260 -14.65 -21.93 -2.28
N ASP A 261 -15.69 -21.14 -2.57
CA ASP A 261 -16.82 -20.84 -1.65
C ASP A 261 -16.30 -20.47 -0.26
N PHE A 262 -15.26 -19.63 -0.27
CA PHE A 262 -14.59 -19.18 0.95
C PHE A 262 -15.54 -18.33 1.78
N ARG A 263 -15.62 -18.63 3.09
CA ARG A 263 -16.37 -17.87 4.08
C ARG A 263 -15.54 -17.68 5.32
N MET A 264 -15.20 -16.42 5.59
CA MET A 264 -14.56 -16.03 6.85
C MET A 264 -15.52 -16.27 8.02
N GLN A 265 -15.00 -16.75 9.15
CA GLN A 265 -15.79 -16.73 10.38
C GLN A 265 -16.05 -15.28 10.80
N PRO A 266 -17.27 -14.95 11.29
CA PRO A 266 -17.58 -13.61 11.75
C PRO A 266 -16.79 -13.24 13.02
N GLY A 267 -16.55 -11.95 13.23
CA GLY A 267 -15.98 -11.42 14.47
C GLY A 267 -14.46 -11.17 14.46
N TYR A 268 -13.76 -11.42 13.37
CA TYR A 268 -12.35 -11.04 13.24
C TYR A 268 -12.22 -9.59 12.77
N ALA A 269 -11.53 -8.77 13.56
CA ALA A 269 -11.11 -7.43 13.19
C ALA A 269 -9.68 -7.44 12.65
N ASN A 270 -9.26 -6.38 11.97
CA ASN A 270 -7.83 -6.13 11.74
C ASN A 270 -7.09 -6.09 13.08
N PHE A 271 -5.94 -6.77 13.14
CA PHE A 271 -5.12 -6.98 14.34
C PHE A 271 -5.74 -7.89 15.41
N HIS A 272 -6.81 -8.63 15.10
CA HIS A 272 -7.38 -9.60 16.04
C HIS A 272 -6.37 -10.73 16.31
N HIS A 273 -6.06 -10.97 17.59
CA HIS A 273 -5.12 -12.00 18.02
C HIS A 273 -5.67 -13.42 17.88
N VAL A 274 -4.92 -14.30 17.22
CA VAL A 274 -5.32 -15.69 17.00
C VAL A 274 -4.26 -16.68 17.49
N ARG A 275 -4.72 -17.85 17.93
CA ARG A 275 -3.86 -18.97 18.33
C ARG A 275 -3.67 -19.93 17.18
N LYS A 276 -2.53 -20.64 17.16
CA LYS A 276 -2.31 -21.73 16.20
C LYS A 276 -3.41 -22.79 16.37
N GLY A 277 -4.05 -23.19 15.27
CA GLY A 277 -5.12 -24.19 15.22
C GLY A 277 -6.54 -23.61 15.36
N GLU A 278 -6.68 -22.32 15.64
CA GLU A 278 -7.97 -21.62 15.72
C GLU A 278 -8.69 -21.61 14.36
N LEU A 279 -10.01 -21.79 14.37
CA LEU A 279 -10.82 -21.81 13.15
C LEU A 279 -11.03 -20.38 12.63
N LEU A 280 -10.49 -20.08 11.45
CA LEU A 280 -10.55 -18.74 10.85
C LEU A 280 -11.63 -18.63 9.78
N ALA A 281 -11.79 -19.67 8.97
CA ALA A 281 -12.69 -19.66 7.83
C ALA A 281 -13.10 -21.09 7.45
N ARG A 282 -14.03 -21.20 6.50
CA ARG A 282 -14.36 -22.45 5.82
C ARG A 282 -14.36 -22.24 4.31
N ASP A 283 -14.03 -23.29 3.58
CA ASP A 283 -14.17 -23.38 2.13
C ASP A 283 -14.78 -24.73 1.74
N ARG A 284 -14.85 -25.02 0.44
CA ARG A 284 -15.29 -26.32 -0.09
C ARG A 284 -14.52 -27.55 0.44
N ALA A 285 -13.27 -27.36 0.88
CA ALA A 285 -12.40 -28.43 1.39
C ALA A 285 -12.51 -28.60 2.91
N GLY A 286 -13.13 -27.65 3.61
CA GLY A 286 -13.51 -27.76 5.01
C GLY A 286 -13.00 -26.60 5.87
N ASP A 287 -12.59 -26.92 7.10
CA ASP A 287 -12.13 -25.93 8.09
C ASP A 287 -10.73 -25.39 7.74
N ILE A 288 -10.61 -24.07 7.66
CA ILE A 288 -9.34 -23.36 7.51
C ILE A 288 -8.90 -22.83 8.87
N ARG A 289 -7.76 -23.32 9.36
CA ARG A 289 -7.23 -23.02 10.69
C ARG A 289 -5.94 -22.20 10.65
N ALA A 290 -5.75 -21.36 11.67
CA ALA A 290 -4.54 -20.54 11.82
C ALA A 290 -3.28 -21.43 11.89
N ILE A 291 -2.35 -21.25 10.95
CA ILE A 291 -1.12 -22.06 10.90
C ILE A 291 -0.06 -21.63 11.93
N LEU A 292 -0.21 -20.43 12.49
CA LEU A 292 0.67 -19.82 13.48
C LEU A 292 -0.14 -18.93 14.42
N ALA A 293 0.38 -18.71 15.63
CA ALA A 293 -0.17 -17.70 16.53
C ALA A 293 0.30 -16.30 16.10
N GLY A 294 -0.57 -15.30 16.20
CA GLY A 294 -0.29 -13.96 15.72
C GLY A 294 -1.54 -13.10 15.69
N MET A 295 -1.67 -12.33 14.62
CA MET A 295 -2.82 -11.47 14.35
C MET A 295 -3.36 -11.75 12.95
N VAL A 296 -4.69 -11.72 12.80
CA VAL A 296 -5.36 -11.69 11.50
C VAL A 296 -5.37 -10.27 10.97
N LEU A 297 -5.13 -10.13 9.67
CA LEU A 297 -5.23 -8.86 8.93
C LEU A 297 -6.05 -9.06 7.67
N LEU A 298 -6.77 -7.99 7.30
CA LEU A 298 -7.63 -7.89 6.13
C LEU A 298 -8.51 -9.14 5.93
N PRO A 299 -9.29 -9.57 6.95
CA PRO A 299 -10.21 -10.68 6.78
C PRO A 299 -11.30 -10.30 5.78
N LEU A 300 -11.55 -11.18 4.81
CA LEU A 300 -12.48 -10.92 3.71
C LEU A 300 -13.93 -11.13 4.15
N TYR A 301 -14.66 -10.01 4.23
CA TYR A 301 -16.11 -10.01 4.49
C TYR A 301 -16.92 -9.44 3.31
N GLN A 302 -16.28 -8.63 2.46
CA GLN A 302 -16.86 -8.22 1.19
C GLN A 302 -16.73 -9.39 0.19
N GLY A 303 -17.82 -9.83 -0.43
CA GLY A 303 -17.84 -11.04 -1.27
C GLY A 303 -17.01 -11.01 -2.57
N GLN A 304 -16.13 -10.01 -2.75
CA GLN A 304 -15.22 -9.87 -3.89
C GLN A 304 -13.77 -9.72 -3.39
N GLY A 305 -12.86 -10.50 -3.97
CA GLY A 305 -11.42 -10.43 -3.69
C GLY A 305 -10.72 -11.77 -3.87
N ASP A 306 -9.39 -11.74 -3.95
CA ASP A 306 -8.53 -12.92 -4.12
C ASP A 306 -7.78 -13.30 -2.82
N ASP A 307 -8.07 -12.59 -1.73
CA ASP A 307 -7.37 -12.67 -0.46
C ASP A 307 -8.36 -12.96 0.66
N GLY A 308 -8.31 -14.15 1.25
CA GLY A 308 -9.20 -14.52 2.36
C GLY A 308 -8.80 -13.85 3.67
N PHE A 309 -7.51 -13.95 4.04
CA PHE A 309 -6.92 -13.26 5.19
C PHE A 309 -5.39 -13.33 5.14
N PHE A 310 -4.74 -12.54 5.99
CA PHE A 310 -3.31 -12.62 6.26
C PHE A 310 -3.05 -12.93 7.73
N LEU A 311 -1.93 -13.60 8.01
CA LEU A 311 -1.42 -13.74 9.38
C LEU A 311 -0.14 -12.95 9.53
N ALA A 312 -0.10 -12.12 10.58
CA ALA A 312 1.04 -11.31 10.92
C ALA A 312 1.50 -11.54 12.36
N THR A 313 2.75 -11.17 12.61
CA THR A 313 3.36 -11.18 13.94
C THR A 313 4.00 -9.84 14.21
N GLU A 314 4.07 -9.43 15.48
CA GLU A 314 4.79 -8.22 15.86
C GLU A 314 6.26 -8.29 15.41
N PHE A 315 6.76 -7.17 14.86
CA PHE A 315 8.13 -7.05 14.40
C PHE A 315 8.92 -6.15 15.35
N ARG A 316 9.99 -6.70 15.95
CA ARG A 316 10.78 -5.97 16.94
C ARG A 316 11.52 -4.79 16.30
N PRO A 317 11.37 -3.55 16.81
CA PRO A 317 12.04 -2.36 16.26
C PRO A 317 13.58 -2.45 16.17
N PHE A 318 14.21 -3.26 17.03
CA PHE A 318 15.64 -3.56 16.95
C PHE A 318 16.08 -4.01 15.55
N TRP A 319 15.31 -4.90 14.93
CA TRP A 319 15.62 -5.43 13.60
C TRP A 319 15.50 -4.38 12.49
N LEU A 320 14.69 -3.33 12.68
CA LEU A 320 14.65 -2.20 11.74
C LEU A 320 15.96 -1.41 11.76
N LYS A 321 16.53 -1.19 12.96
CA LYS A 321 17.83 -0.50 13.11
C LYS A 321 18.96 -1.33 12.50
N VAL A 322 19.00 -2.62 12.80
CA VAL A 322 19.98 -3.57 12.23
C VAL A 322 19.87 -3.61 10.70
N SER A 323 18.66 -3.80 10.17
CA SER A 323 18.40 -3.78 8.73
C SER A 323 18.85 -2.46 8.09
N GLY A 324 18.56 -1.32 8.73
CA GLY A 324 19.00 -0.01 8.26
C GLY A 324 20.53 0.14 8.21
N ALA A 325 21.23 -0.34 9.25
CA ALA A 325 22.70 -0.31 9.29
C ALA A 325 23.31 -1.19 8.19
N LEU A 326 22.85 -2.45 8.06
CA LEU A 326 23.33 -3.39 7.05
C LEU A 326 23.15 -2.87 5.63
N ARG A 327 21.98 -2.28 5.32
CA ARG A 327 21.69 -1.70 3.99
C ARG A 327 22.59 -0.50 3.67
N ARG A 328 22.86 0.38 4.65
CA ARG A 328 23.79 1.52 4.48
C ARG A 328 25.23 1.08 4.29
N LEU A 329 25.66 0.04 5.01
CA LEU A 329 26.98 -0.58 4.86
C LEU A 329 27.11 -1.44 3.59
N ARG A 330 26.06 -1.53 2.77
CA ARG A 330 26.04 -2.28 1.50
C ARG A 330 26.45 -3.76 1.65
N THR A 331 26.13 -4.38 2.79
CA THR A 331 26.45 -5.80 3.07
C THR A 331 25.77 -6.78 2.11
N ALA A 332 24.73 -6.34 1.40
CA ALA A 332 24.12 -7.04 0.27
C ALA A 332 25.14 -7.53 -0.80
N SER A 333 26.25 -6.81 -0.96
CA SER A 333 27.33 -7.19 -1.89
C SER A 333 28.01 -8.53 -1.54
N LEU A 334 27.94 -8.95 -0.26
CA LEU A 334 28.52 -10.19 0.25
C LEU A 334 27.61 -11.41 0.03
N LEU A 335 26.31 -11.21 -0.28
CA LEU A 335 25.35 -12.31 -0.42
C LEU A 335 25.76 -13.38 -1.45
N PRO A 336 26.34 -13.06 -2.62
CA PRO A 336 26.78 -14.06 -3.57
C PRO A 336 27.96 -14.94 -3.09
N LEU A 337 28.60 -14.58 -1.97
CA LEU A 337 29.63 -15.42 -1.34
C LEU A 337 29.01 -16.57 -0.53
N PHE A 338 27.71 -16.50 -0.22
CA PHE A 338 27.04 -17.55 0.54
C PHE A 338 26.73 -18.78 -0.33
N PRO A 339 26.93 -20.00 0.21
CA PRO A 339 26.62 -21.23 -0.50
C PRO A 339 25.18 -21.26 -1.03
N GLY A 340 25.03 -21.57 -2.33
CA GLY A 340 23.72 -21.64 -2.99
C GLY A 340 23.12 -20.30 -3.40
N VAL A 341 23.84 -19.19 -3.24
CA VAL A 341 23.41 -17.85 -3.69
C VAL A 341 24.27 -17.40 -4.87
N ARG A 342 23.63 -17.05 -5.99
CA ARG A 342 24.32 -16.52 -7.17
C ARG A 342 23.57 -15.34 -7.80
N ARG A 343 24.28 -14.49 -8.52
CA ARG A 343 23.65 -13.40 -9.29
C ARG A 343 22.89 -13.97 -10.48
N HIS A 344 21.76 -13.36 -10.82
CA HIS A 344 21.08 -13.64 -12.07
C HIS A 344 21.94 -13.12 -13.24
N PRO A 345 22.11 -13.90 -14.34
CA PRO A 345 22.97 -13.50 -15.46
C PRO A 345 22.49 -12.20 -16.13
N ASP A 346 21.18 -12.11 -16.41
CA ASP A 346 20.64 -11.01 -17.25
C ASP A 346 19.91 -9.92 -16.47
N ARG A 347 19.76 -10.08 -15.14
CA ARG A 347 18.92 -9.19 -14.32
C ARG A 347 19.71 -8.60 -13.18
N GLU A 348 20.05 -7.33 -13.30
CA GLU A 348 20.74 -6.59 -12.26
C GLU A 348 19.94 -6.59 -10.96
N GLY A 349 20.64 -6.74 -9.82
CA GLY A 349 20.02 -6.72 -8.50
C GLY A 349 19.16 -7.95 -8.17
N VAL A 350 19.13 -8.97 -9.03
CA VAL A 350 18.44 -10.24 -8.77
C VAL A 350 19.43 -11.31 -8.36
N LEU A 351 19.08 -12.07 -7.32
CA LEU A 351 19.81 -13.26 -6.88
C LEU A 351 18.94 -14.50 -7.06
N ILE A 352 19.60 -15.60 -7.42
CA ILE A 352 19.06 -16.96 -7.45
C ILE A 352 19.57 -17.66 -6.20
N VAL A 353 18.63 -18.16 -5.38
CA VAL A 353 18.91 -18.86 -4.13
C VAL A 353 18.44 -20.31 -4.26
N ASP A 354 19.37 -21.27 -4.17
CA ASP A 354 19.04 -22.70 -4.08
C ASP A 354 18.63 -23.04 -2.64
N THR A 355 17.33 -23.29 -2.44
CA THR A 355 16.77 -23.51 -1.10
C THR A 355 17.20 -24.82 -0.46
N ARG A 356 17.87 -25.73 -1.19
CA ARG A 356 18.45 -26.96 -0.62
C ARG A 356 19.72 -26.67 0.17
N VAL A 357 20.59 -25.85 -0.41
CA VAL A 357 21.90 -25.49 0.15
C VAL A 357 21.73 -24.35 1.14
N ALA A 358 20.95 -23.34 0.76
CA ALA A 358 20.66 -22.19 1.58
C ALA A 358 19.57 -22.46 2.65
N ARG A 359 19.34 -23.72 3.04
CA ARG A 359 18.30 -24.11 4.01
C ARG A 359 18.47 -23.41 5.36
N TRP A 360 19.70 -23.02 5.69
CA TRP A 360 20.09 -22.28 6.90
C TRP A 360 19.93 -20.76 6.78
N PHE A 361 19.68 -20.24 5.57
CA PHE A 361 19.47 -18.82 5.33
C PHE A 361 17.98 -18.55 5.10
N PRO A 362 17.20 -18.27 6.16
CA PRO A 362 15.79 -17.93 5.99
C PRO A 362 15.67 -16.68 5.11
N LEU A 363 14.57 -16.58 4.37
CA LEU A 363 14.22 -15.39 3.55
C LEU A 363 14.35 -14.07 4.35
N GLN A 364 14.19 -14.14 5.67
CA GLN A 364 14.42 -13.05 6.61
C GLN A 364 15.81 -12.40 6.48
N ILE A 365 16.89 -13.16 6.24
CA ILE A 365 18.25 -12.61 6.09
C ILE A 365 18.32 -11.72 4.84
N PHE A 366 17.73 -12.18 3.73
CA PHE A 366 17.64 -11.41 2.49
C PHE A 366 16.83 -10.12 2.70
N ARG A 367 15.71 -10.20 3.43
CA ARG A 367 14.89 -9.01 3.80
C ARG A 367 15.68 -7.99 4.63
N LEU A 368 16.50 -8.44 5.59
CA LEU A 368 17.32 -7.53 6.41
C LEU A 368 18.22 -6.65 5.54
N VAL A 369 18.81 -7.20 4.49
CA VAL A 369 19.70 -6.49 3.57
C VAL A 369 19.02 -5.90 2.32
N GLY A 370 17.68 -5.86 2.30
CA GLY A 370 16.91 -5.11 1.31
C GLY A 370 16.45 -5.88 0.08
N TYR A 371 16.50 -7.21 0.14
CA TYR A 371 15.93 -8.08 -0.89
C TYR A 371 14.51 -8.50 -0.55
N ARG A 372 13.67 -8.62 -1.57
CA ARG A 372 12.32 -9.19 -1.48
C ARG A 372 12.22 -10.47 -2.28
N LYS A 373 11.26 -11.31 -1.92
CA LYS A 373 10.87 -12.45 -2.75
C LYS A 373 10.28 -11.93 -4.06
N LEU A 374 10.75 -12.47 -5.19
CA LEU A 374 10.20 -12.20 -6.51
C LEU A 374 9.39 -13.39 -7.02
N ARG A 375 9.97 -14.59 -7.01
CA ARG A 375 9.29 -15.81 -7.47
C ARG A 375 9.93 -17.04 -6.87
N ARG A 376 9.14 -18.10 -6.65
CA ARG A 376 9.64 -19.43 -6.33
C ARG A 376 9.36 -20.37 -7.50
N ARG A 377 10.38 -21.09 -7.96
CA ARG A 377 10.27 -22.17 -8.96
C ARG A 377 10.88 -23.43 -8.38
N GLY A 378 10.03 -24.27 -7.79
CA GLY A 378 10.46 -25.46 -7.06
C GLY A 378 11.46 -25.14 -5.95
N LYS A 379 12.71 -25.56 -6.16
CA LYS A 379 13.84 -25.42 -5.22
C LYS A 379 14.67 -24.14 -5.43
N LEU A 380 14.32 -23.33 -6.42
CA LEU A 380 14.98 -22.05 -6.68
C LEU A 380 14.07 -20.91 -6.24
N LEU A 381 14.63 -20.01 -5.44
CA LEU A 381 14.01 -18.77 -5.01
C LEU A 381 14.73 -17.60 -5.69
N LEU A 382 13.96 -16.79 -6.42
CA LEU A 382 14.43 -15.53 -6.98
C LEU A 382 14.12 -14.42 -5.99
N VAL A 383 15.14 -13.65 -5.62
CA VAL A 383 15.00 -12.45 -4.79
C VAL A 383 15.56 -11.24 -5.54
N SER A 384 14.93 -10.08 -5.38
CA SER A 384 15.37 -8.84 -6.02
C SER A 384 15.61 -7.74 -5.00
N ARG A 385 16.64 -6.93 -5.25
CA ARG A 385 16.91 -5.72 -4.48
C ARG A 385 16.02 -4.58 -4.96
N ARG A 386 15.50 -3.78 -4.03
CA ARG A 386 14.77 -2.55 -4.36
C ARG A 386 15.74 -1.48 -4.90
N LYS A 387 15.50 -0.99 -6.11
CA LYS A 387 16.38 -0.06 -6.84
C LYS A 387 16.58 1.27 -6.10
N PHE A 388 15.50 1.82 -5.56
CA PHE A 388 15.45 3.15 -4.93
C PHE A 388 15.37 3.08 -3.40
N ASP A 389 16.11 2.15 -2.78
CA ASP A 389 16.05 1.89 -1.33
C ASP A 389 16.53 3.09 -0.49
N LEU A 390 17.67 3.68 -0.87
CA LEU A 390 18.35 4.75 -0.12
C LEU A 390 18.29 6.11 -0.80
N ARG A 391 18.15 6.14 -2.14
CA ARG A 391 18.23 7.35 -2.95
C ARG A 391 17.09 7.39 -3.96
N ALA A 392 16.66 8.60 -4.23
CA ALA A 392 15.74 8.93 -5.32
C ALA A 392 16.37 8.62 -6.69
N PRO A 393 15.55 8.44 -7.74
CA PRO A 393 16.02 8.56 -9.11
C PRO A 393 16.52 9.99 -9.38
N VAL A 394 17.40 10.15 -10.38
CA VAL A 394 17.83 11.48 -10.86
C VAL A 394 16.68 12.22 -11.55
N ARG A 395 15.84 11.47 -12.26
CA ARG A 395 14.58 11.94 -12.86
C ARG A 395 13.55 10.81 -12.79
N TYR A 396 12.30 11.18 -12.57
CA TYR A 396 11.19 10.25 -12.71
C TYR A 396 10.92 10.06 -14.20
N SER A 397 11.21 8.87 -14.72
CA SER A 397 10.91 8.54 -16.12
C SER A 397 9.43 8.25 -16.28
N ALA A 398 8.79 8.77 -17.32
CA ALA A 398 7.50 8.27 -17.83
C ALA A 398 7.62 6.78 -18.14
#